data_AF-A0AA88VDB2-F1
#
_entry.id   AF-A0AA88VDB2-F1
#
_cell.length_a   1.000
_cell.length_b   1.000
_cell.length_c   1.000
_cell.angle_alpha   90.00
_cell.angle_beta   90.00
_cell.angle_gamma   90.00
#
_symmetry.space_group_name_H-M   'P 1'
#
loop_
_entity.id
_entity.type
_entity.pdbx_description
1 polymer ?
#
loop_
_entity_poly.entity_id
_entity_poly.type
_entity_poly.pdbx_seq_one_letter_code
_entity_poly.pdbx_strand_id
1 'polypeptide(L)'
;MAAARVVLPQPVTFVTGNAKKLEEVRAILGQSVPFRSIKLDLPELQGEPEDISKEKARLAAKEVNGPVLVEDTCLCFNALEGLPGLNNMLMAYEDKSAYALCVFSLAIGPNVEPITFLGKTPRNGYVNTYTLKHNSFFDL
;
A
#
# COMPACT_ATOMS: atom_id res chain seq x y z
N MET A 1 26.67 -14.25 0.04
CA MET A 1 26.66 -12.77 0.12
C MET A 1 25.75 -12.40 1.30
N ALA A 2 26.32 -11.95 2.42
CA ALA A 2 25.51 -11.46 3.53
C ALA A 2 24.90 -10.12 3.14
N ALA A 3 23.57 -9.97 3.26
CA ALA A 3 22.92 -8.68 3.08
C ALA A 3 23.58 -7.67 4.03
N ALA A 4 24.04 -6.54 3.49
CA ALA A 4 24.60 -5.47 4.30
C ALA A 4 23.55 -5.06 5.34
N ARG A 5 23.93 -5.09 6.62
CA ARG A 5 23.07 -4.63 7.71
C ARG A 5 22.92 -3.12 7.57
N VAL A 6 21.82 -2.68 6.96
CA VAL A 6 21.46 -1.27 6.88
C VAL A 6 21.13 -0.81 8.30
N VAL A 7 22.05 -0.06 8.90
CA VAL A 7 21.78 0.65 10.16
C VAL A 7 21.10 1.95 9.76
N LEU A 8 19.80 2.05 10.03
CA LEU A 8 19.05 3.27 9.77
C LEU A 8 19.41 4.32 10.83
N PRO A 9 19.93 5.50 10.43
CA PRO A 9 20.33 6.54 11.38
C PRO A 9 19.12 7.24 12.03
N GLN A 10 17.92 7.02 11.50
CA GLN A 10 16.67 7.60 11.96
C GLN A 10 15.54 6.56 11.91
N PRO A 11 14.48 6.69 12.73
CA PRO A 11 13.27 5.90 12.60
C PRO A 11 12.65 6.01 11.20
N VAL A 12 12.12 4.89 10.68
CA VAL A 12 11.30 4.91 9.47
C VAL A 12 9.98 5.57 9.79
N THR A 13 9.62 6.56 8.98
CA THR A 13 8.33 7.25 9.07
C THR A 13 7.31 6.49 8.25
N PHE A 14 6.39 5.79 8.91
CA PHE A 14 5.24 5.20 8.24
C PHE A 14 4.20 6.29 7.99
N VAL A 15 3.94 6.61 6.73
CA VAL A 15 2.99 7.65 6.35
C VAL A 15 1.58 7.09 6.46
N THR A 16 0.91 7.39 7.57
CA THR A 16 -0.46 6.92 7.82
C THR A 16 -1.14 7.82 8.85
N GLY A 17 -2.45 7.99 8.69
CA GLY A 17 -3.34 8.54 9.74
C GLY A 17 -3.99 7.47 10.62
N ASN A 18 -3.82 6.18 10.31
CA ASN A 18 -4.49 5.07 10.99
C ASN A 18 -3.53 4.36 11.95
N ALA A 19 -3.79 4.48 13.26
CA ALA A 19 -2.98 3.84 14.30
C ALA A 19 -2.97 2.31 14.21
N LYS A 20 -4.07 1.67 13.78
CA LYS A 20 -4.14 0.21 13.63
C LYS A 20 -3.20 -0.30 12.53
N LYS A 21 -3.07 0.45 11.42
CA LYS A 21 -2.09 0.12 10.37
C LYS A 21 -0.66 0.11 10.90
N LEU A 22 -0.32 1.06 11.77
CA LEU A 22 1.00 1.08 12.40
C LEU A 22 1.21 -0.13 13.32
N GLU A 23 0.18 -0.54 14.08
CA GLU A 23 0.22 -1.74 14.91
C GLU A 23 0.42 -3.00 14.06
N GLU A 24 -0.31 -3.14 12.95
CA GLU A 24 -0.17 -4.26 12.00
C GLU A 24 1.23 -4.31 11.39
N VAL A 25 1.75 -3.18 10.89
CA VAL A 25 3.11 -3.10 10.33
C VAL A 25 4.16 -3.50 11.37
N ARG A 26 4.02 -3.05 12.62
CA ARG A 26 4.92 -3.44 13.71
C ARG A 26 4.80 -4.93 14.07
N ALA A 27 3.60 -5.50 13.99
CA ALA A 27 3.41 -6.93 14.22
C ALA A 27 4.06 -7.79 13.14
N ILE A 28 4.01 -7.34 11.87
CA ILE A 28 4.58 -8.07 10.71
C ILE A 28 6.11 -7.92 10.64
N LEU A 29 6.63 -6.70 10.77
CA LEU A 29 8.06 -6.41 10.60
C LEU A 29 8.87 -6.54 11.90
N GLY A 30 8.17 -6.72 13.02
CA GLY A 30 8.78 -6.84 14.34
C GLY A 30 9.45 -5.55 14.83
N GLN A 31 10.20 -5.68 15.92
CA GLN A 31 10.87 -4.54 16.58
C GLN A 31 12.23 -4.18 15.94
N SER A 32 12.63 -4.86 14.87
CA SER A 32 13.92 -4.65 14.21
C SER A 32 14.00 -3.32 13.45
N VAL A 33 12.85 -2.73 13.12
CA VAL A 33 12.76 -1.43 12.44
C VAL A 33 12.08 -0.43 13.39
N PRO A 34 12.77 0.64 13.82
CA PRO A 34 12.15 1.68 14.61
C PRO A 34 11.15 2.47 13.73
N PHE A 35 9.87 2.38 14.04
CA PHE A 35 8.81 3.12 13.33
C PHE A 35 8.27 4.29 14.14
N ARG A 36 8.11 5.44 13.47
CA ARG A 36 7.18 6.51 13.85
C ARG A 36 6.10 6.63 12.79
N SER A 37 4.93 7.19 13.12
CA SER A 37 3.89 7.50 12.14
C SER A 37 3.68 8.99 12.01
N ILE A 38 3.51 9.46 10.77
CA ILE A 38 3.11 10.84 10.47
C ILE A 38 1.97 10.78 9.46
N LYS A 39 0.93 11.57 9.67
CA LYS A 39 -0.09 11.83 8.64
C LYS A 39 0.43 12.96 7.75
N LEU A 40 0.73 12.65 6.49
CA LEU A 40 1.07 13.63 5.46
C LEU A 40 -0.08 13.72 4.46
N ASP A 41 -0.29 14.91 3.92
CA ASP A 41 -1.25 15.14 2.85
C ASP A 41 -0.52 14.98 1.50
N LEU A 42 -0.45 13.73 1.03
CA LEU A 42 0.18 13.41 -0.25
C LEU A 42 -0.85 13.53 -1.39
N PRO A 43 -0.43 13.94 -2.59
CA PRO A 43 -1.34 14.03 -3.73
C PRO A 43 -1.91 12.66 -4.10
N GLU A 44 -3.17 12.65 -4.54
CA GLU A 44 -3.81 11.47 -5.12
C GLU A 44 -3.38 11.30 -6.59
N LEU A 45 -2.28 10.59 -6.77
CA LEU A 45 -1.69 10.33 -8.09
C LEU A 45 -2.48 9.27 -8.87
N GLN A 46 -2.46 9.39 -10.19
CA GLN A 46 -3.09 8.45 -11.12
C GLN A 46 -1.99 7.71 -11.91
N GLY A 47 -2.22 6.45 -12.26
CA GLY A 47 -1.26 5.60 -12.96
C GLY A 47 -1.25 4.18 -12.44
N GLU A 48 -0.16 3.46 -12.71
CA GLU A 48 0.04 2.11 -12.21
C GLU A 48 0.26 2.11 -10.68
N PRO A 49 -0.29 1.14 -9.92
CA PRO A 49 -0.19 1.11 -8.46
C PRO A 49 1.25 1.19 -7.92
N GLU A 50 2.19 0.52 -8.60
CA GLU A 50 3.61 0.55 -8.23
C GLU A 50 4.21 1.95 -8.41
N ASP A 51 3.93 2.62 -9.53
CA ASP A 51 4.46 3.96 -9.83
C ASP A 51 3.86 5.01 -8.91
N ILE A 52 2.55 4.92 -8.63
CA ILE A 52 1.87 5.77 -7.64
C ILE A 52 2.56 5.65 -6.28
N SER A 53 2.75 4.42 -5.80
CA SER A 53 3.33 4.18 -4.47
C SER A 53 4.79 4.65 -4.39
N LYS A 54 5.58 4.43 -5.44
CA LYS A 54 6.95 4.95 -5.54
C LYS A 54 6.98 6.47 -5.47
N GLU A 55 6.15 7.15 -6.23
CA GLU A 55 6.13 8.61 -6.23
C GLU A 55 5.63 9.17 -4.90
N LYS A 56 4.61 8.55 -4.28
CA LYS A 56 4.19 8.88 -2.91
C LYS A 56 5.34 8.75 -1.91
N ALA A 57 6.13 7.67 -1.97
CA ALA A 57 7.31 7.49 -1.13
C ALA A 57 8.37 8.57 -1.39
N ARG A 58 8.61 8.92 -2.66
CA ARG A 58 9.57 9.96 -3.04
C ARG A 58 9.16 11.33 -2.49
N LEU A 59 7.88 11.69 -2.62
CA LEU A 59 7.34 12.96 -2.10
C LEU A 59 7.39 12.99 -0.57
N ALA A 60 6.96 11.92 0.09
CA ALA A 60 7.04 11.80 1.55
C ALA A 60 8.48 11.90 2.06
N ALA A 61 9.45 11.27 1.38
CA ALA A 61 10.85 11.31 1.77
C ALA A 61 11.43 12.72 1.70
N LYS A 62 11.00 13.52 0.71
CA LYS A 62 11.37 14.94 0.57
C LYS A 62 10.80 15.78 1.71
N GLU A 63 9.54 15.57 2.06
CA GLU A 63 8.87 16.33 3.12
C GLU A 63 9.40 15.97 4.52
N VAL A 64 9.62 14.68 4.77
CA VAL A 64 10.16 14.16 6.04
C VAL A 64 11.67 14.37 6.15
N ASN A 65 12.35 14.54 5.02
CA ASN A 65 13.81 14.58 4.90
C ASN A 65 14.49 13.38 5.60
N GLY A 66 13.99 12.18 5.33
CA GLY A 66 14.45 10.95 5.98
C GLY A 66 13.77 9.68 5.47
N PRO A 67 13.99 8.54 6.14
CA PRO A 67 13.41 7.27 5.73
C PRO A 67 11.88 7.28 5.90
N VAL A 68 11.18 6.85 4.85
CA VAL A 68 9.71 6.76 4.83
C VAL A 68 9.24 5.43 4.28
N LEU A 69 8.14 4.94 4.82
CA LEU A 69 7.38 3.82 4.30
C LEU A 69 5.96 4.33 4.00
N VAL A 70 5.48 4.11 2.79
CA VAL A 70 4.09 4.38 2.39
C VAL A 70 3.41 3.07 2.05
N GLU A 71 2.08 3.04 2.18
CA GLU A 71 1.23 1.90 1.84
C GLU A 71 0.06 2.38 0.98
N ASP A 72 -0.17 1.71 -0.14
CA ASP A 72 -1.37 1.84 -0.95
C ASP A 72 -2.07 0.47 -1.04
N THR A 73 -3.38 0.45 -0.80
CA THR A 73 -4.19 -0.76 -0.91
C THR A 73 -5.30 -0.52 -1.93
N CYS A 74 -5.44 -1.41 -2.91
CA CYS A 74 -6.49 -1.35 -3.91
C CYS A 74 -7.16 -2.71 -4.14
N LEU A 75 -8.42 -2.65 -4.57
CA LEU A 75 -9.19 -3.79 -5.05
C LEU A 75 -9.29 -3.69 -6.57
N CYS A 76 -8.72 -4.67 -7.26
CA CYS A 76 -8.59 -4.67 -8.71
C CYS A 76 -9.48 -5.74 -9.32
N PHE A 77 -10.31 -5.36 -10.30
CA PHE A 77 -11.20 -6.30 -10.98
C PHE A 77 -10.61 -6.76 -12.31
N ASN A 78 -10.57 -8.06 -12.55
CA ASN A 78 -9.96 -8.60 -13.77
C ASN A 78 -10.76 -8.20 -15.02
N ALA A 79 -12.09 -8.13 -14.91
CA ALA A 79 -12.97 -7.65 -15.98
C ALA A 79 -12.78 -6.16 -16.34
N LEU A 80 -12.15 -5.39 -15.46
CA LEU A 80 -11.79 -3.99 -15.69
C LEU A 80 -10.28 -3.83 -15.92
N GLU A 81 -9.61 -4.89 -16.36
CA GLU A 81 -8.16 -4.90 -16.63
C GLU A 81 -7.32 -4.48 -15.41
N GLY A 82 -7.79 -4.81 -14.20
CA GLY A 82 -7.11 -4.47 -12.94
C GLY A 82 -7.44 -3.09 -12.39
N LEU A 83 -8.29 -2.31 -13.05
CA LEU A 83 -8.74 -1.01 -12.55
C LEU A 83 -9.64 -1.17 -11.31
N PRO A 84 -9.61 -0.19 -10.39
CA PRO A 84 -10.61 -0.12 -9.33
C PRO A 84 -11.98 0.13 -9.95
N GLY A 85 -12.98 -0.59 -9.47
CA GLY A 85 -14.36 -0.49 -9.96
C GLY A 85 -15.34 -0.31 -8.82
N LEU A 86 -16.39 0.48 -9.05
CA LEU A 86 -17.57 0.42 -8.18
C LEU A 86 -18.28 -0.91 -8.42
N ASN A 87 -18.74 -1.57 -7.36
CA ASN A 87 -19.41 -2.87 -7.44
C ASN A 87 -20.56 -2.91 -8.47
N ASN A 88 -21.24 -1.78 -8.64
CA ASN A 88 -22.33 -1.67 -9.60
C ASN A 88 -21.85 -1.73 -11.05
N MET A 89 -20.64 -1.26 -11.35
CA MET A 89 -20.03 -1.35 -12.69
C MET A 89 -19.76 -2.79 -13.10
N LEU A 90 -19.43 -3.64 -12.12
CA LEU A 90 -19.19 -5.05 -12.42
C LEU A 90 -20.43 -5.77 -12.87
N MET A 91 -21.65 -5.30 -12.58
CA MET A 91 -22.89 -5.98 -12.99
C MET A 91 -22.93 -6.27 -14.50
N ALA A 92 -22.31 -5.43 -15.32
CA ALA A 92 -22.26 -5.57 -16.77
C ALA A 92 -21.31 -6.68 -17.30
N TYR A 93 -20.45 -7.27 -16.46
CA TYR A 93 -19.42 -8.21 -16.89
C TYR A 93 -19.68 -9.63 -16.35
N GLU A 94 -19.43 -10.69 -17.12
CA GLU A 94 -19.58 -12.06 -16.60
C GLU A 94 -18.47 -12.41 -15.59
N ASP A 95 -17.24 -11.97 -15.87
CA ASP A 95 -16.13 -12.12 -14.95
C ASP A 95 -16.28 -11.15 -13.76
N LYS A 96 -16.38 -11.71 -12.56
CA LYS A 96 -16.44 -10.97 -11.29
C LYS A 96 -15.20 -11.21 -10.43
N SER A 97 -14.18 -11.87 -10.97
CA SER A 97 -12.96 -12.15 -10.24
C SER A 97 -12.18 -10.87 -9.96
N ALA A 98 -11.52 -10.84 -8.81
CA ALA A 98 -10.81 -9.68 -8.33
C ALA A 98 -9.58 -10.11 -7.53
N TYR A 99 -8.72 -9.15 -7.21
CA TYR A 99 -7.64 -9.34 -6.26
C TYR A 99 -7.45 -8.11 -5.39
N ALA A 100 -7.07 -8.34 -4.14
CA ALA A 100 -6.52 -7.30 -3.29
C ALA A 100 -5.05 -7.12 -3.64
N LEU A 101 -4.64 -5.88 -3.89
CA LEU A 101 -3.23 -5.52 -4.06
C LEU A 101 -2.85 -4.55 -2.94
N CYS A 102 -1.81 -4.90 -2.21
CA CYS A 102 -1.16 -4.03 -1.26
C CYS A 102 0.24 -3.70 -1.77
N VAL A 103 0.57 -2.42 -1.82
CA VAL A 103 1.84 -1.90 -2.32
C VAL A 103 2.50 -1.12 -1.20
N PHE A 104 3.68 -1.56 -0.79
CA PHE A 104 4.53 -0.81 0.13
C PHE A 104 5.72 -0.24 -0.63
N SER A 105 6.03 1.04 -0.43
CA SER A 105 7.23 1.65 -0.99
C SER A 105 8.08 2.28 0.11
N LEU A 106 9.36 1.88 0.16
CA LEU A 106 10.35 2.34 1.11
C LEU A 106 11.37 3.25 0.41
N ALA A 107 11.47 4.49 0.85
CA ALA A 107 12.56 5.38 0.48
C ALA A 107 13.44 5.62 1.71
N ILE A 108 14.75 5.37 1.61
CA ILE A 108 15.68 5.59 2.73
C ILE A 108 16.12 7.06 2.88
N GLY A 109 15.71 7.92 1.95
CA GLY A 109 15.96 9.36 1.97
C GLY A 109 15.42 10.07 0.72
N PRO A 110 15.46 11.42 0.69
CA PRO A 110 14.80 12.24 -0.34
C PRO A 110 15.36 12.08 -1.76
N ASN A 111 16.60 11.60 -1.89
CA ASN A 111 17.32 11.46 -3.15
C ASN A 111 17.66 10.00 -3.47
N VAL A 112 17.02 9.05 -2.78
CA VAL A 112 17.23 7.61 -3.02
C VAL A 112 16.01 7.03 -3.70
N GLU A 113 16.24 6.22 -4.73
CA GLU A 113 15.17 5.54 -5.44
C GLU A 113 14.38 4.62 -4.49
N PRO A 114 13.05 4.77 -4.41
CA PRO A 114 12.24 3.91 -3.55
C PRO A 114 12.27 2.45 -4.01
N ILE A 115 12.25 1.54 -3.03
CA ILE A 115 12.08 0.09 -3.24
C ILE A 115 10.62 -0.25 -2.98
N THR A 116 9.98 -0.97 -3.90
CA THR A 116 8.58 -1.34 -3.79
C THR A 116 8.40 -2.84 -3.54
N PHE A 117 7.41 -3.17 -2.71
CA PHE A 117 7.01 -4.51 -2.33
C PHE A 117 5.53 -4.69 -2.66
N LEU A 118 5.19 -5.75 -3.39
CA LEU A 118 3.82 -6.03 -3.84
C LEU A 118 3.29 -7.28 -3.15
N GLY A 119 2.16 -7.15 -2.46
CA GLY A 119 1.37 -8.25 -1.93
C GLY A 119 0.08 -8.39 -2.72
N LYS A 120 -0.11 -9.50 -3.43
CA LYS A 120 -1.32 -9.78 -4.21
C LYS A 120 -2.06 -10.98 -3.64
N THR A 121 -3.32 -10.79 -3.27
CA THR A 121 -4.20 -11.88 -2.82
C THR A 121 -5.34 -12.06 -3.83
N PRO A 122 -5.36 -13.15 -4.60
CA PRO A 122 -6.45 -13.42 -5.52
C PRO A 122 -7.73 -13.74 -4.73
N ARG A 123 -8.86 -13.24 -5.24
CA ARG A 123 -10.18 -13.62 -4.76
C ARG A 123 -10.89 -14.39 -5.86
N ASN A 124 -10.78 -15.71 -5.77
CA ASN A 124 -11.48 -16.62 -6.67
C ASN A 124 -12.92 -16.80 -6.17
N GLY A 125 -13.87 -16.04 -6.73
CA GLY A 125 -15.29 -16.16 -6.41
C GLY A 125 -16.09 -14.89 -6.69
N TYR A 126 -17.41 -15.01 -6.71
CA TYR A 126 -18.35 -13.92 -6.98
C TYR A 126 -18.18 -12.76 -5.98
N VAL A 127 -17.66 -11.63 -6.44
CA VAL A 127 -17.70 -10.38 -5.68
C VAL A 127 -19.07 -9.74 -5.91
N ASN A 128 -19.95 -9.78 -4.91
CA ASN A 128 -21.22 -9.05 -4.92
C ASN A 128 -21.23 -8.01 -3.78
N THR A 129 -22.23 -7.13 -3.78
CA THR A 129 -22.39 -6.08 -2.76
C THR A 129 -22.51 -6.60 -1.33
N TYR A 130 -22.99 -7.83 -1.13
CA TYR A 130 -23.03 -8.49 0.18
C TYR A 130 -21.65 -9.02 0.60
N THR A 131 -20.84 -9.54 -0.32
CA THR A 131 -19.52 -10.10 0.00
C THR A 131 -18.49 -9.05 0.40
N LEU A 132 -18.72 -7.77 0.07
CA LEU A 132 -17.84 -6.65 0.45
C LEU A 132 -18.25 -6.00 1.78
N LYS A 133 -19.55 -5.93 2.10
CA LYS A 133 -20.05 -5.43 3.41
C LYS A 133 -19.64 -6.27 4.62
N HIS A 134 -19.12 -7.48 4.41
CA HIS A 134 -18.71 -8.41 5.46
C HIS A 134 -17.23 -8.80 5.40
N ASN A 135 -16.41 -8.14 4.57
CA ASN A 135 -14.96 -8.30 4.62
C ASN A 135 -14.32 -7.12 5.33
N SER A 136 -13.84 -7.36 6.55
CA SER A 136 -13.09 -6.40 7.37
C SER A 136 -11.80 -5.90 6.72
N PHE A 137 -11.38 -6.48 5.60
CA PHE A 137 -10.21 -6.04 4.82
C PHE A 137 -10.51 -4.82 3.92
N PHE A 138 -11.79 -4.51 3.66
CA PHE A 138 -12.20 -3.43 2.75
C PHE A 138 -13.06 -2.34 3.42
N ASP A 139 -13.29 -2.43 4.73
CA ASP A 139 -13.88 -1.35 5.52
C ASP A 139 -12.80 -0.31 5.89
N LEU A 140 -12.25 0.38 4.87
CA LEU A 140 -11.39 1.56 5.03
C LEU A 140 -12.21 2.86 5.04
#